data_AF-A0A7S6MYX8-F1
#
_entry.id   AF-A0A7S6MYX8-F1
#
_cell.length_a   1.000
_cell.length_b   1.000
_cell.length_c   1.000
_cell.angle_alpha   90.00
_cell.angle_beta   90.00
_cell.angle_gamma   90.00
#
_symmetry.space_group_name_H-M   'P 1'
#
loop_
_entity.id
_entity.type
_entity.pdbx_description
1 polymer ?
#
loop_
_entity_poly.entity_id
_entity_poly.type
_entity_poly.pdbx_seq_one_letter_code
_entity_poly.pdbx_strand_id
1 'polypeptide(L)'
;MNIGTLLLTLLLEFAVYIFAVKRPLMQSAGYAVIVNIITQPLAQLAFYKFYYSSYYESLGFFPFFTAVELLVITAEMFLLRFLLRSDYREALRISLLANIFSAGAGLLIYEMLL
;
A
#
# COMPACT_ATOMS: atom_id res chain seq x y z
N MET A 1 -13.20 -2.98 -7.75
CA MET A 1 -12.70 -2.16 -6.64
C MET A 1 -13.75 -1.10 -6.32
N ASN A 2 -14.08 -0.90 -5.04
CA ASN A 2 -14.98 0.19 -4.66
C ASN A 2 -14.17 1.49 -4.65
N ILE A 3 -14.71 2.56 -5.24
CA ILE A 3 -14.06 3.88 -5.26
C ILE A 3 -13.75 4.37 -3.84
N GLY A 4 -14.56 3.98 -2.86
CA GLY A 4 -14.37 4.33 -1.45
C GLY A 4 -13.06 3.79 -0.86
N THR A 5 -12.64 2.57 -1.21
CA THR A 5 -11.39 2.00 -0.66
C THR A 5 -10.16 2.66 -1.28
N LEU A 6 -10.20 3.00 -2.57
CA LEU A 6 -9.13 3.80 -3.20
C LEU A 6 -8.93 5.14 -2.47
N LEU A 7 -10.03 5.87 -2.27
CA LEU A 7 -10.00 7.18 -1.64
C LEU A 7 -9.50 7.11 -0.20
N LEU A 8 -9.90 6.08 0.54
CA LEU A 8 -9.42 5.86 1.89
C LEU A 8 -7.91 5.58 1.92
N THR A 9 -7.40 4.69 1.05
CA THR A 9 -5.97 4.42 0.97
C THR A 9 -5.18 5.68 0.63
N LEU A 10 -5.64 6.45 -0.37
CA LEU A 10 -5.02 7.71 -0.74
C LEU A 10 -4.99 8.71 0.42
N LEU A 11 -6.08 8.83 1.20
CA LEU A 11 -6.14 9.72 2.36
C LEU A 11 -5.16 9.31 3.46
N LEU A 12 -5.08 8.01 3.77
CA LEU A 12 -4.21 7.49 4.81
C LEU A 12 -2.74 7.64 4.43
N GLU A 13 -2.37 7.28 3.20
CA GLU A 13 -1.00 7.43 2.73
C GLU A 13 -0.60 8.90 2.60
N PHE A 14 -1.52 9.75 2.14
CA PHE A 14 -1.29 11.20 2.12
C PHE A 14 -1.03 11.75 3.53
N ALA A 15 -1.80 11.33 4.53
CA ALA A 15 -1.57 11.71 5.91
C ALA A 15 -0.16 11.27 6.38
N VAL A 16 0.22 10.02 6.13
CA VAL A 16 1.56 9.51 6.45
C VAL A 16 2.63 10.35 5.76
N TYR A 17 2.46 10.72 4.49
CA TYR A 17 3.45 11.47 3.74
C TYR A 17 3.59 12.92 4.23
N ILE A 18 2.50 13.56 4.65
CA ILE A 18 2.55 14.89 5.28
C ILE A 18 3.39 14.85 6.56
N PHE A 19 3.12 13.89 7.45
CA PHE A 19 3.79 13.81 8.74
C PHE A 19 5.24 13.33 8.60
N ALA A 20 5.52 12.39 7.70
CA ALA A 20 6.83 11.77 7.57
C ALA A 20 7.81 12.59 6.72
N VAL A 21 7.35 13.20 5.61
CA VAL A 21 8.27 13.74 4.57
C VAL A 21 8.50 15.25 4.74
N LYS A 22 7.69 15.98 5.52
CA LYS A 22 7.80 17.44 5.71
C LYS A 22 7.95 18.23 4.39
N ARG A 23 7.31 17.77 3.33
CA ARG A 23 7.33 18.38 1.98
C ARG A 23 6.06 19.21 1.73
N PRO A 24 6.06 20.07 0.69
CA PRO A 24 4.86 20.82 0.30
C PRO A 24 3.67 19.89 0.03
N LEU A 25 2.49 20.26 0.55
CA LEU A 25 1.26 19.46 0.49
C LEU A 25 0.95 18.90 -0.90
N MET A 26 1.03 19.72 -1.95
CA MET A 26 0.76 19.29 -3.32
C MET A 26 1.73 18.22 -3.82
N GLN A 27 3.00 18.27 -3.41
CA GLN A 27 4.00 17.27 -3.81
C GLN A 27 3.71 15.94 -3.12
N SER A 28 3.41 15.96 -1.82
CA SER A 28 3.04 14.75 -1.07
C SER A 28 1.79 14.07 -1.62
N ALA A 29 0.77 14.85 -2.03
CA ALA A 29 -0.44 14.33 -2.66
C ALA A 29 -0.12 13.68 -4.02
N GLY A 30 0.69 14.35 -4.85
CA GLY A 30 1.12 13.81 -6.14
C GLY A 30 1.89 12.49 -6.00
N TYR A 31 2.78 12.39 -5.00
CA TYR A 31 3.52 11.15 -4.74
C TYR A 31 2.60 10.01 -4.29
N ALA A 32 1.68 10.27 -3.35
CA ALA A 32 0.72 9.25 -2.91
C ALA A 32 -0.11 8.70 -4.09
N VAL A 33 -0.56 9.58 -4.98
CA VAL A 33 -1.29 9.20 -6.19
C VAL A 33 -0.43 8.35 -7.13
N ILE A 34 0.79 8.78 -7.44
CA ILE A 34 1.69 8.04 -8.34
C ILE A 34 2.00 6.65 -7.78
N VAL A 35 2.34 6.58 -6.50
CA VAL A 35 2.71 5.33 -5.84
C VAL A 35 1.52 4.36 -5.84
N ASN A 36 0.32 4.81 -5.45
CA ASN A 36 -0.87 3.96 -5.43
C ASN A 36 -1.32 3.50 -6.80
N ILE A 37 -1.31 4.37 -7.82
CA ILE A 37 -1.72 4.02 -9.18
C ILE A 37 -0.85 2.87 -9.73
N ILE A 38 0.43 2.81 -9.35
CA ILE A 38 1.33 1.76 -9.80
C ILE A 38 1.15 0.49 -8.97
N THR A 39 1.13 0.62 -7.65
CA THR A 39 1.25 -0.53 -6.73
C THR A 39 -0.08 -1.23 -6.46
N GLN A 40 -1.20 -0.49 -6.31
CA GLN A 40 -2.49 -1.09 -6.01
C GLN A 40 -3.02 -2.02 -7.11
N PRO A 41 -3.01 -1.67 -8.41
CA PRO A 41 -3.50 -2.58 -9.44
C PRO A 41 -2.70 -3.89 -9.49
N LEU A 42 -1.39 -3.82 -9.26
CA LEU A 42 -0.52 -4.99 -9.22
C LEU A 42 -0.82 -5.88 -8.01
N ALA A 43 -0.98 -5.29 -6.83
CA ALA A 43 -1.37 -6.00 -5.62
C ALA A 43 -2.72 -6.71 -5.81
N GLN A 44 -3.70 -6.00 -6.36
CA GLN A 44 -5.02 -6.58 -6.63
C GLN A 44 -5.01 -7.67 -7.67
N LEU A 45 -4.22 -7.53 -8.73
CA LEU A 45 -4.04 -8.58 -9.71
C LEU A 45 -3.45 -9.84 -9.06
N ALA A 46 -2.47 -9.67 -8.15
CA ALA A 46 -1.88 -10.78 -7.40
C ALA A 46 -2.93 -11.46 -6.49
N PHE A 47 -3.70 -10.69 -5.73
CA PHE A 47 -4.77 -11.21 -4.89
C PHE A 47 -5.87 -11.90 -5.68
N TYR A 48 -6.33 -11.30 -6.79
CA TYR A 48 -7.34 -11.90 -7.66
C TYR A 48 -6.86 -13.24 -8.20
N LYS A 49 -5.65 -13.29 -8.76
CA LYS A 49 -5.10 -14.55 -9.28
C LYS A 49 -4.96 -15.61 -8.20
N PHE A 50 -4.57 -15.23 -6.99
CA PHE A 50 -4.43 -16.18 -5.88
C PHE A 50 -5.78 -16.71 -5.40
N TYR A 51 -6.76 -15.83 -5.18
CA TYR A 51 -8.09 -16.17 -4.69
C TYR A 51 -8.81 -17.17 -5.61
N TYR A 52 -8.62 -17.04 -6.93
CA TYR A 52 -9.21 -17.95 -7.92
C TYR A 52 -8.28 -19.13 -8.29
N SER A 53 -7.15 -19.32 -7.61
CA SER A 53 -6.25 -20.44 -7.85
C SER A 53 -6.41 -21.54 -6.81
N SER A 54 -6.11 -22.77 -7.22
CA SER A 54 -6.01 -23.96 -6.35
C SER A 54 -4.99 -23.80 -5.20
N TYR A 55 -4.12 -22.78 -5.27
CA TYR A 55 -3.15 -22.48 -4.21
C TYR A 55 -3.80 -21.88 -2.95
N TYR A 56 -4.97 -21.25 -3.08
CA TYR A 56 -5.70 -20.71 -1.93
C TYR A 56 -6.05 -21.82 -0.92
N GLU A 57 -6.49 -22.99 -1.41
CA GLU A 57 -6.85 -24.13 -0.58
C GLU A 57 -5.65 -24.80 0.12
N SER A 58 -4.43 -24.65 -0.42
CA SER A 58 -3.25 -25.39 0.09
C SER A 58 -2.32 -24.55 0.97
N LEU A 59 -2.11 -23.26 0.65
CA LEU A 59 -1.21 -22.37 1.40
C LEU A 59 -1.93 -21.49 2.41
N GLY A 60 -3.24 -21.33 2.28
CA GLY A 60 -4.03 -20.40 3.09
C GLY A 60 -3.79 -18.94 2.72
N PHE A 61 -4.71 -18.07 3.16
CA PHE A 61 -4.70 -16.64 2.82
C PHE A 61 -3.49 -15.88 3.39
N PHE A 62 -3.09 -16.19 4.62
CA PHE A 62 -2.15 -15.37 5.40
C PHE A 62 -0.73 -15.32 4.81
N PRO A 63 -0.08 -16.46 4.44
CA PRO A 63 1.28 -16.41 3.90
C PRO A 63 1.38 -15.68 2.56
N PHE A 64 0.37 -15.85 1.70
CA PHE A 64 0.31 -15.16 0.42
C PHE A 64 0.07 -13.65 0.61
N PHE A 65 -0.85 -13.29 1.50
CA PHE A 65 -1.10 -11.90 1.87
C PHE A 65 0.20 -11.21 2.32
N THR A 66 0.94 -11.81 3.25
CA THR A 66 2.24 -11.27 3.70
C THR A 66 3.24 -11.14 2.55
N ALA A 67 3.31 -12.10 1.64
CA ALA A 67 4.23 -12.05 0.50
C ALA A 67 3.90 -10.89 -0.47
N VAL A 68 2.62 -10.67 -0.78
CA VAL A 68 2.17 -9.57 -1.62
C VAL A 68 2.46 -8.22 -0.95
N GLU A 69 2.15 -8.07 0.33
CA GLU A 69 2.44 -6.86 1.11
C GLU A 69 3.93 -6.52 1.10
N LEU A 70 4.81 -7.51 1.31
CA LEU A 70 6.26 -7.30 1.24
C LEU A 70 6.73 -6.85 -0.14
N LEU A 71 6.13 -7.37 -1.21
CA LEU A 71 6.42 -6.94 -2.57
C LEU A 71 5.95 -5.51 -2.83
N VAL A 72 4.76 -5.15 -2.36
CA VAL A 72 4.21 -3.79 -2.44
C VAL A 72 5.11 -2.82 -1.71
N ILE A 73 5.45 -3.09 -0.44
CA ILE A 73 6.37 -2.26 0.36
C ILE A 73 7.72 -2.09 -0.35
N THR A 74 8.25 -3.14 -0.96
CA THR A 74 9.52 -3.07 -1.69
C THR A 74 9.42 -2.19 -2.93
N ALA A 75 8.33 -2.31 -3.70
CA ALA A 75 8.06 -1.50 -4.88
C ALA A 75 7.86 -0.02 -4.51
N GLU A 76 7.05 0.25 -3.49
CA GLU A 76 6.84 1.59 -2.96
C GLU A 76 8.12 2.23 -2.44
N MET A 77 8.94 1.49 -1.67
CA MET A 77 10.24 1.97 -1.22
C MET A 77 11.10 2.43 -2.40
N PHE A 78 11.12 1.67 -3.49
CA PHE A 78 11.89 2.02 -4.68
C PHE A 78 11.34 3.29 -5.37
N LEU A 79 10.01 3.39 -5.51
CA LEU A 79 9.35 4.57 -6.06
C LEU A 79 9.56 5.81 -5.19
N LEU A 80 9.40 5.69 -3.88
CA LEU A 80 9.58 6.77 -2.92
C LEU A 80 11.02 7.24 -2.86
N ARG A 81 12.00 6.33 -2.93
CA ARG A 81 13.41 6.72 -3.07
C ARG A 81 13.60 7.63 -4.28
N PHE A 82 13.02 7.27 -5.42
CA PHE A 82 13.17 8.03 -6.66
C PHE A 82 12.45 9.38 -6.59
N LEU A 83 11.22 9.40 -6.07
CA LEU A 83 10.38 10.59 -5.97
C LEU A 83 10.87 11.59 -4.91
N LEU A 84 11.26 11.08 -3.73
CA LEU A 84 11.67 11.90 -2.59
C LEU A 84 13.15 12.24 -2.58
N ARG A 85 13.95 11.54 -3.40
CA ARG A 85 15.43 11.57 -3.34
C ARG A 85 15.96 11.28 -1.92
N SER A 86 15.25 10.44 -1.18
CA SER A 86 15.59 10.05 0.19
C SER A 86 16.49 8.82 0.23
N ASP A 87 17.10 8.57 1.39
CA ASP A 87 17.85 7.34 1.61
C ASP A 87 16.90 6.13 1.68
N TYR A 88 17.38 4.95 1.30
CA TYR A 88 16.59 3.71 1.36
C TYR A 88 15.96 3.45 2.74
N ARG A 89 16.67 3.79 3.82
CA ARG A 89 16.15 3.63 5.19
C ARG A 89 14.94 4.51 5.45
N GLU A 90 14.92 5.72 4.90
CA GLU A 90 13.82 6.66 5.07
C GLU A 90 12.64 6.26 4.19
N ALA A 91 12.89 5.93 2.91
CA ALA A 91 11.87 5.44 1.99
C ALA A 91 11.18 4.16 2.51
N LEU A 92 11.95 3.22 3.09
CA LEU A 92 11.42 2.01 3.71
C LEU A 92 10.50 2.32 4.90
N ARG A 93 10.91 3.23 5.79
CA ARG A 93 10.10 3.63 6.95
C ARG A 93 8.77 4.26 6.51
N ILE A 94 8.82 5.12 5.50
CA ILE A 94 7.62 5.78 4.97
C ILE A 94 6.67 4.77 4.35
N SER A 95 7.17 3.87 3.50
CA SER A 95 6.35 2.83 2.87
C SER A 95 5.78 1.84 3.89
N LEU A 96 6.57 1.42 4.87
CA LEU A 96 6.08 0.55 5.96
C LEU A 96 4.95 1.22 6.74
N LEU A 97 5.11 2.49 7.13
CA LEU A 97 4.07 3.21 7.85
C LEU A 97 2.81 3.36 6.98
N ALA A 98 2.98 3.74 5.71
CA ALA A 98 1.87 3.88 4.77
C ALA A 98 1.07 2.59 4.62
N ASN A 99 1.73 1.46 4.37
CA ASN A 99 1.09 0.16 4.24
C ASN A 99 0.48 -0.34 5.56
N ILE A 100 1.15 -0.18 6.71
CA ILE A 100 0.57 -0.60 8.00
C ILE A 100 -0.72 0.16 8.29
N PHE A 101 -0.74 1.48 8.05
CA PHE A 101 -1.94 2.28 8.26
C PHE A 101 -3.06 1.94 7.27
N SER A 102 -2.74 1.78 5.98
CA SER A 102 -3.74 1.49 4.95
C SER A 102 -4.28 0.06 5.05
N ALA A 103 -3.42 -0.94 5.22
CA ALA A 103 -3.81 -2.33 5.43
C ALA A 103 -4.58 -2.52 6.74
N GLY A 104 -4.13 -1.89 7.83
CA GLY A 104 -4.80 -1.92 9.13
C GLY A 104 -6.21 -1.33 9.06
N ALA A 105 -6.38 -0.19 8.37
CA ALA A 105 -7.70 0.39 8.14
C ALA A 105 -8.60 -0.51 7.27
N GLY A 106 -8.02 -1.15 6.24
CA GLY A 106 -8.72 -2.11 5.40
C GLY A 106 -9.26 -3.31 6.20
N LEU A 107 -8.45 -3.87 7.10
CA LEU A 107 -8.84 -4.99 7.97
C LEU A 107 -9.93 -4.60 8.97
N LEU A 108 -9.82 -3.43 9.61
CA LEU A 108 -10.85 -2.95 10.54
C LEU A 108 -12.20 -2.76 9.86
N ILE A 109 -12.22 -2.22 8.65
CA ILE A 109 -13.46 -2.06 7.87
C ILE A 109 -14.04 -3.40 7.49
N TYR A 110 -13.20 -4.37 7.12
CA TYR A 110 -13.64 -5.72 6.79
C TYR A 110 -14.31 -6.41 7.99
N GLU A 111 -13.68 -6.35 9.18
CA GLU A 111 -14.25 -6.91 10.42
C GLU A 111 -15.55 -6.22 10.86
N MET A 112 -15.72 -4.92 10.61
CA MET A 112 -16.94 -4.19 10.97
C MET A 112 -18.14 -4.46 10.03
N LEU A 113 -17.89 -4.95 8.81
CA LEU A 113 -18.91 -5.16 7.78
C LEU A 113 -19.34 -6.63 7.64
N LEU A 114 -18.70 -7.54 8.38
CA LEU A 114 -19.00 -8.98 8.47
C LEU A 114 -19.71 -9.31 9.79
#